data_AF-A0A0B2BZG2-F1
#
_entry.id   AF-A0A0B2BZG2-F1
#
_cell.length_a   1.000
_cell.length_b   1.000
_cell.length_c   1.000
_cell.angle_alpha   90.00
_cell.angle_beta   90.00
_cell.angle_gamma   90.00
#
_symmetry.space_group_name_H-M   'P 1'
#
loop_
_entity.id
_entity.type
_entity.pdbx_description
1 polymer ?
#
loop_
_entity_poly.entity_id
_entity_poly.type
_entity_poly.pdbx_seq_one_letter_code
_entity_poly.pdbx_strand_id
1 'polypeptide(L)'
;MSNDIRARLTGVHAIGRVGGGGRGGAAATLGTLAGRVAGQIADALDMAGRDGDPQGGGGGHAGVLPADLYGVDREAEALAGGLGASPADTVRLAAALHAFTEECAAELAARPAAFTVERIAGIVTRVAGSAPTVPETLAAIEQATRAIGRDR
;
A
#
# COMPACT_ATOMS: atom_id res chain seq x y z
N MET A 1 -2.31 6.59 -27.14
CA MET A 1 -1.91 6.94 -25.76
C MET A 1 -2.96 6.30 -24.84
N SER A 2 -2.66 5.11 -24.33
CA SER A 2 -3.63 4.10 -23.88
C SER A 2 -4.42 4.47 -22.62
N ASN A 3 -5.71 4.13 -22.62
CA ASN A 3 -6.66 4.30 -21.51
C ASN A 3 -6.15 3.69 -20.19
N ASP A 4 -5.36 2.61 -20.25
CA ASP A 4 -4.76 1.95 -19.09
C ASP A 4 -3.83 2.85 -18.27
N ILE A 5 -3.04 3.70 -18.92
CA ILE A 5 -2.09 4.59 -18.23
C ILE A 5 -2.88 5.65 -17.44
N ARG A 6 -3.94 6.20 -18.03
CA ARG A 6 -4.80 7.19 -17.37
C ARG A 6 -5.53 6.57 -16.17
N ALA A 7 -6.04 5.36 -16.32
CA ALA A 7 -6.72 4.63 -15.25
C ALA A 7 -5.76 4.29 -14.07
N ARG A 8 -4.51 3.93 -14.38
CA ARG A 8 -3.45 3.70 -13.38
C ARG A 8 -3.10 4.97 -12.60
N LEU A 9 -2.90 6.08 -13.29
CA LEU A 9 -2.64 7.39 -12.68
C LEU A 9 -3.81 7.86 -11.79
N THR A 10 -5.06 7.65 -12.22
CA THR A 10 -6.23 8.00 -11.41
C THR A 10 -6.35 7.13 -10.16
N GLY A 11 -6.02 5.83 -10.24
CA GLY A 11 -6.03 4.93 -9.09
C GLY A 11 -4.97 5.29 -8.04
N VAL A 12 -3.75 5.59 -8.47
CA VAL A 12 -2.66 6.04 -7.57
C VAL A 12 -3.03 7.36 -6.88
N HIS A 13 -3.62 8.30 -7.63
CA HIS A 13 -4.15 9.55 -7.06
C HIS A 13 -5.34 9.32 -6.12
N ALA A 14 -6.18 8.31 -6.37
CA ALA A 14 -7.30 7.98 -5.49
C ALA A 14 -6.80 7.46 -4.14
N ILE A 15 -5.80 6.57 -4.12
CA ILE A 15 -5.19 6.09 -2.88
C ILE A 15 -4.55 7.25 -2.08
N GLY A 16 -3.79 8.12 -2.74
CA GLY A 16 -3.19 9.30 -2.09
C GLY A 16 -4.21 10.29 -1.52
N ARG A 17 -5.45 10.30 -2.02
CA ARG A 17 -6.52 11.21 -1.57
C ARG A 17 -7.31 10.68 -0.36
N VAL A 18 -7.32 9.36 -0.13
CA VAL A 18 -7.96 8.74 1.05
C VAL A 18 -7.31 9.18 2.37
N GLY A 19 -6.06 9.68 2.34
CA GLY A 19 -5.34 10.23 3.50
C GLY A 19 -5.74 11.65 3.94
N GLY A 20 -6.81 12.24 3.39
CA GLY A 20 -7.19 13.65 3.62
C GLY A 20 -7.89 13.97 4.96
N GLY A 21 -8.20 12.99 5.79
CA GLY A 21 -8.93 13.19 7.05
C GLY A 21 -8.13 12.72 8.27
N GLY A 22 -7.39 13.62 8.90
CA GLY A 22 -6.68 13.38 10.16
C GLY A 22 -5.26 12.83 9.98
N ARG A 23 -4.26 13.68 10.24
CA ARG A 23 -2.84 13.25 10.34
C ARG A 23 -2.73 12.25 11.50
N GLY A 24 -2.46 10.98 11.20
CA GLY A 24 -2.03 9.98 12.19
C GLY A 24 -2.96 8.79 12.45
N GLY A 25 -4.02 8.60 11.67
CA GLY A 25 -4.90 7.43 11.81
C GLY A 25 -4.49 6.24 10.92
N ALA A 26 -4.89 5.03 11.32
CA ALA A 26 -4.63 3.78 10.59
C ALA A 26 -4.96 3.87 9.09
N ALA A 27 -6.08 4.52 8.74
CA ALA A 27 -6.50 4.71 7.35
C ALA A 27 -5.52 5.55 6.51
N ALA A 28 -4.97 6.61 7.10
CA ALA A 28 -4.01 7.49 6.44
C ALA A 28 -2.67 6.77 6.24
N THR A 29 -2.23 5.99 7.23
CA THR A 29 -1.04 5.15 7.17
C THR A 29 -1.18 4.08 6.09
N LEU A 30 -2.28 3.31 6.11
CA LEU A 30 -2.56 2.27 5.12
C LEU A 30 -2.70 2.84 3.70
N GLY A 31 -3.40 3.97 3.55
CA GLY A 31 -3.52 4.66 2.26
C GLY A 31 -2.15 5.12 1.76
N THR A 32 -1.33 5.70 2.61
CA THR A 32 0.01 6.15 2.25
C THR A 32 0.89 5.00 1.76
N LEU A 33 0.90 3.88 2.49
CA LEU A 33 1.66 2.68 2.11
C LEU A 33 1.14 2.06 0.81
N ALA A 34 -0.16 1.85 0.68
CA ALA A 34 -0.77 1.31 -0.54
C ALA A 34 -0.49 2.19 -1.77
N GLY A 35 -0.49 3.52 -1.59
CA GLY A 35 -0.19 4.47 -2.67
C GLY A 35 1.26 4.42 -3.09
N ARG A 36 2.16 4.25 -2.12
CA ARG A 36 3.61 4.11 -2.35
C ARG A 36 3.92 2.80 -3.09
N VAL A 37 3.28 1.69 -2.69
CA VAL A 37 3.36 0.40 -3.40
C VAL A 37 2.85 0.52 -4.84
N ALA A 38 1.66 1.09 -5.03
CA ALA A 38 1.06 1.25 -6.35
C ALA A 38 1.90 2.14 -7.27
N GLY A 39 2.48 3.23 -6.74
CA GLY A 39 3.38 4.11 -7.48
C GLY A 39 4.65 3.38 -7.93
N GLN A 40 5.32 2.67 -7.04
CA GLN A 40 6.55 1.95 -7.39
C GLN A 40 6.32 0.82 -8.40
N ILE A 41 5.22 0.08 -8.30
CA ILE A 41 4.86 -0.94 -9.28
C ILE A 41 4.51 -0.30 -10.63
N ALA A 42 3.80 0.83 -10.63
CA ALA A 42 3.51 1.57 -11.87
C ALA A 42 4.78 2.08 -12.54
N ASP A 43 5.73 2.63 -11.77
CA ASP A 43 7.03 3.08 -12.27
C ASP A 43 7.86 1.92 -12.85
N ALA A 44 7.89 0.78 -12.15
CA ALA A 44 8.58 -0.42 -12.64
C ALA A 44 7.99 -0.94 -13.97
N LEU A 45 6.66 -0.91 -14.11
CA LEU A 45 5.98 -1.31 -15.34
C LEU A 45 6.15 -0.30 -16.49
N ASP A 46 6.22 1.00 -16.19
CA ASP A 46 6.49 2.04 -17.20
C ASP A 46 7.93 1.96 -17.73
N MET A 47 8.90 1.64 -16.86
CA MET A 47 10.28 1.35 -17.28
C MET A 47 10.34 0.10 -18.15
N ALA A 48 9.72 -1.00 -17.73
CA ALA A 48 9.65 -2.23 -18.55
C ALA A 48 8.93 -2.04 -19.90
N GLY A 49 7.98 -1.10 -19.98
CA GLY A 49 7.28 -0.75 -21.22
C GLY A 49 8.04 0.20 -22.15
N ARG A 50 9.02 0.95 -21.63
CA ARG A 50 9.91 1.81 -22.43
C ARG A 50 11.11 1.07 -23.01
N ASP A 51 11.53 -0.04 -22.41
CA ASP A 51 12.65 -0.88 -22.87
C ASP A 51 12.31 -1.76 -24.10
N GLY A 52 11.56 -1.21 -25.06
CA GLY A 52 11.32 -1.81 -26.37
C GLY A 52 12.56 -1.85 -27.29
N ASP A 53 13.76 -1.96 -26.72
CA ASP A 53 15.02 -2.11 -27.45
C ASP A 53 15.53 -3.56 -27.28
N PRO A 54 15.65 -4.36 -28.36
CA PRO A 54 15.89 -5.80 -28.29
C PRO A 54 17.33 -6.20 -27.89
N GLN A 55 18.13 -5.29 -27.31
CA GLN A 55 19.55 -5.52 -27.06
C GLN A 55 20.04 -4.94 -25.72
N GLY A 56 19.33 -5.21 -24.63
CA GLY A 56 19.78 -4.86 -23.29
C GLY A 56 19.25 -5.83 -22.25
N GLY A 57 20.05 -6.83 -21.87
CA GLY A 57 19.71 -7.80 -20.84
C GLY A 57 19.55 -7.13 -19.47
N GLY A 58 18.32 -6.90 -19.07
CA GLY A 58 17.95 -6.53 -17.71
C GLY A 58 16.54 -7.02 -17.47
N GLY A 59 16.40 -8.26 -17.01
CA GLY A 59 15.12 -8.82 -16.60
C GLY A 59 14.56 -8.04 -15.42
N GLY A 60 13.92 -6.91 -15.69
CA GLY A 60 13.16 -6.14 -14.71
C GLY A 60 11.91 -6.91 -14.35
N HIS A 61 12.03 -7.91 -13.48
CA HIS A 61 10.90 -8.30 -12.67
C HIS A 61 10.42 -7.01 -11.99
N ALA A 62 9.15 -6.64 -12.20
CA ALA A 62 8.43 -5.77 -11.29
C ALA A 62 8.35 -6.50 -9.94
N GLY A 63 9.48 -6.57 -9.26
CA GLY A 63 9.67 -7.36 -8.06
C GLY A 63 9.00 -6.67 -6.90
N VAL A 64 8.27 -7.44 -6.09
CA VAL A 64 7.88 -7.01 -4.75
C VAL A 64 9.16 -6.63 -4.01
N LEU A 65 9.31 -5.35 -3.69
CA LEU A 65 10.45 -4.88 -2.90
C LEU A 65 10.25 -5.29 -1.44
N PRO A 66 11.33 -5.48 -0.67
CA PRO A 66 11.24 -5.64 0.77
C PRO A 66 10.42 -4.50 1.38
N ALA A 67 9.57 -4.84 2.35
CA ALA A 67 8.62 -3.89 2.92
C ALA A 67 9.29 -2.64 3.56
N ASP A 68 10.52 -2.81 4.05
CA ASP A 68 11.42 -1.75 4.53
C ASP A 68 11.64 -0.62 3.49
N LEU A 69 11.67 -0.95 2.20
CA LEU A 69 11.88 0.02 1.11
C LEU A 69 10.63 0.88 0.82
N TYR A 70 9.46 0.46 1.31
CA TYR A 70 8.26 1.29 1.30
C TYR A 70 8.17 2.19 2.53
N GLY A 71 9.17 2.22 3.42
CA GLY A 71 9.20 3.12 4.59
C GLY A 71 8.14 2.78 5.64
N VAL A 72 7.81 1.50 5.79
CA VAL A 72 6.81 0.98 6.75
C VAL A 72 7.14 1.40 8.19
N ASP A 73 8.39 1.25 8.61
CA ASP A 73 8.79 1.54 10.00
C ASP A 73 8.54 3.00 10.37
N ARG A 74 8.80 3.94 9.45
CA ARG A 74 8.53 5.37 9.66
C ARG A 74 7.04 5.65 9.83
N GLU A 75 6.18 4.96 9.07
CA GLU A 75 4.73 5.10 9.19
C GLU A 75 4.21 4.45 10.47
N ALA A 76 4.82 3.34 10.89
CA ALA A 76 4.51 2.67 12.15
C ALA A 76 4.87 3.55 13.36
N GLU A 77 6.02 4.20 13.35
CA GLU A 77 6.44 5.16 14.37
C GLU A 77 5.50 6.37 14.44
N ALA A 78 5.12 6.93 13.29
CA ALA A 78 4.20 8.06 13.23
C ALA A 78 2.80 7.68 13.77
N LEU A 79 2.30 6.51 13.41
CA LEU A 79 1.03 5.97 13.89
C LEU A 79 1.08 5.68 15.39
N ALA A 80 2.15 5.04 15.87
CA ALA A 80 2.37 4.76 17.28
C ALA A 80 2.43 6.06 18.12
N GLY A 81 3.13 7.08 17.62
CA GLY A 81 3.18 8.41 18.24
C GLY A 81 1.81 9.08 18.32
N GLY A 82 1.00 8.94 17.26
CA GLY A 82 -0.38 9.45 17.24
C GLY A 82 -1.31 8.74 18.23
N LEU A 83 -1.06 7.46 18.52
CA LEU A 83 -1.86 6.64 19.43
C LEU A 83 -1.35 6.66 20.88
N GLY A 84 -0.20 7.28 21.17
CA GLY A 84 0.47 7.17 22.47
C GLY A 84 0.88 5.73 22.80
N ALA A 85 1.25 4.95 21.79
CA ALA A 85 1.52 3.52 21.90
C ALA A 85 2.84 3.24 22.64
N SER A 86 2.95 2.06 23.26
CA SER A 86 4.21 1.61 23.85
C SER A 86 5.23 1.19 22.78
N PRO A 87 6.52 1.06 23.12
CA PRO A 87 7.52 0.52 22.18
C PRO A 87 7.17 -0.88 21.68
N ALA A 88 6.60 -1.73 22.53
CA ALA A 88 6.18 -3.07 22.14
C ALA A 88 5.01 -3.03 21.13
N ASP A 89 4.08 -2.08 21.32
CA ASP A 89 2.99 -1.85 20.37
C ASP A 89 3.47 -1.30 19.03
N THR A 90 4.51 -0.46 19.05
CA THR A 90 5.14 0.05 17.83
C THR A 90 5.69 -1.08 16.98
N VAL A 91 6.37 -2.06 17.58
CA VAL A 91 6.87 -3.27 16.88
C VAL A 91 5.71 -4.08 16.29
N ARG A 92 4.60 -4.23 17.03
CA ARG A 92 3.42 -4.95 16.56
C ARG A 92 2.73 -4.23 15.39
N LEU A 93 2.64 -2.90 15.47
CA LEU A 93 2.11 -2.06 14.40
C LEU A 93 2.98 -2.16 13.15
N ALA A 94 4.31 -2.08 13.30
CA ALA A 94 5.24 -2.25 12.20
C ALA A 94 5.06 -3.62 11.52
N ALA A 95 5.04 -4.72 12.30
CA ALA A 95 4.82 -6.06 11.74
C ALA A 95 3.48 -6.19 10.99
N ALA A 96 2.41 -5.61 11.53
CA ALA A 96 1.10 -5.62 10.87
C ALA A 96 1.10 -4.80 9.57
N LEU A 97 1.74 -3.62 9.55
CA LEU A 97 1.88 -2.77 8.37
C LEU A 97 2.79 -3.38 7.31
N HIS A 98 3.83 -4.13 7.71
CA HIS A 98 4.68 -4.91 6.80
C HIS A 98 3.85 -5.96 6.08
N ALA A 99 3.09 -6.78 6.81
CA ALA A 99 2.21 -7.80 6.22
C ALA A 99 1.17 -7.19 5.26
N PHE A 100 0.58 -6.05 5.62
CA PHE A 100 -0.33 -5.32 4.73
C PHE A 100 0.37 -4.86 3.43
N THR A 101 1.59 -4.33 3.55
CA THR A 101 2.36 -3.78 2.43
C THR A 101 2.78 -4.88 1.46
N GLU A 102 3.27 -6.00 1.98
CA GLU A 102 3.61 -7.18 1.18
C GLU A 102 2.41 -7.73 0.43
N GLU A 103 1.25 -7.79 1.11
CA GLU A 103 0.01 -8.29 0.49
C GLU A 103 -0.49 -7.35 -0.62
N CYS A 104 -0.40 -6.03 -0.42
CA CYS A 104 -0.65 -5.04 -1.48
C CYS A 104 0.29 -5.23 -2.67
N ALA A 105 1.59 -5.39 -2.39
CA ALA A 105 2.60 -5.50 -3.43
C ALA A 105 2.42 -6.77 -4.25
N ALA A 106 2.16 -7.90 -3.59
CA ALA A 106 1.90 -9.18 -4.24
C ALA A 106 0.62 -9.13 -5.10
N GLU A 107 -0.46 -8.54 -4.59
CA GLU A 107 -1.71 -8.40 -5.35
C GLU A 107 -1.55 -7.50 -6.58
N LEU A 108 -0.87 -6.36 -6.43
CA LEU A 108 -0.62 -5.42 -7.53
C LEU A 108 0.37 -5.97 -8.55
N ALA A 109 1.37 -6.73 -8.12
CA ALA A 109 2.30 -7.42 -9.02
C ALA A 109 1.59 -8.53 -9.81
N ALA A 110 0.66 -9.27 -9.19
CA ALA A 110 -0.14 -10.28 -9.87
C ALA A 110 -1.16 -9.66 -10.85
N ARG A 111 -1.76 -8.52 -10.49
CA ARG A 111 -2.85 -7.89 -11.25
C ARG A 111 -2.67 -6.36 -11.31
N PRO A 112 -1.77 -5.84 -12.15
CA PRO A 112 -1.48 -4.41 -12.25
C PRO A 112 -2.55 -3.64 -13.07
N ALA A 113 -3.79 -3.67 -12.58
CA ALA A 113 -4.96 -3.02 -13.17
C ALA A 113 -5.49 -1.91 -12.25
N ALA A 114 -6.05 -0.86 -12.84
CA ALA A 114 -6.66 0.25 -12.10
C ALA A 114 -7.77 -0.23 -11.14
N PHE A 115 -8.51 -1.27 -11.52
CA PHE A 115 -9.51 -1.91 -10.67
C PHE A 115 -8.92 -2.49 -9.38
N THR A 116 -7.72 -3.10 -9.43
CA THR A 116 -7.02 -3.62 -8.25
C THR A 116 -6.66 -2.49 -7.29
N VAL A 117 -6.19 -1.37 -7.83
CA VAL A 117 -5.82 -0.17 -7.08
C VAL A 117 -7.07 0.46 -6.42
N GLU A 118 -8.17 0.58 -7.15
CA GLU A 118 -9.46 1.05 -6.62
C GLU A 118 -10.03 0.11 -5.55
N ARG A 119 -9.88 -1.21 -5.73
CA ARG A 119 -10.29 -2.22 -4.74
C ARG A 119 -9.52 -2.06 -3.44
N ILE A 120 -8.19 -1.93 -3.50
CA ILE A 120 -7.35 -1.69 -2.32
C ILE A 120 -7.76 -0.38 -1.63
N ALA A 121 -7.98 0.70 -2.39
CA ALA A 121 -8.47 1.97 -1.84
C ALA A 121 -9.83 1.82 -1.12
N GLY A 122 -10.75 1.05 -1.70
CA GLY A 122 -12.05 0.75 -1.09
C GLY A 122 -11.98 -0.15 0.14
N ILE A 123 -10.98 -1.03 0.24
CA ILE A 123 -10.69 -1.81 1.45
C ILE A 123 -10.16 -0.87 2.55
N VAL A 124 -9.15 -0.06 2.24
CA VAL A 124 -8.58 0.92 3.18
C VAL A 124 -9.66 1.86 3.73
N THR A 125 -10.53 2.37 2.86
CA THR A 125 -11.63 3.28 3.25
C THR A 125 -12.67 2.58 4.15
N ARG A 126 -13.00 1.31 3.92
CA ARG A 126 -13.97 0.57 4.75
C ARG A 126 -13.42 0.24 6.13
N VAL A 127 -12.12 0.02 6.21
CA VAL A 127 -11.42 -0.29 7.46
C VAL A 127 -11.10 0.99 8.25
N ALA A 128 -11.26 2.16 7.63
CA ALA A 128 -11.03 3.49 8.20
C ALA A 128 -12.06 3.95 9.26
N GLY A 129 -12.98 3.09 9.70
CA GLY A 129 -13.82 3.41 10.85
C GLY A 129 -12.92 3.66 12.06
N SER A 130 -13.01 4.84 12.68
CA SER A 130 -12.11 5.32 13.74
C SER A 130 -11.68 4.20 14.69
N ALA A 131 -10.40 3.83 14.61
CA ALA A 131 -9.72 2.98 15.58
C ALA A 131 -8.99 3.89 16.58
N PRO A 132 -9.64 4.37 17.66
CA PRO A 132 -9.02 5.28 18.61
C PRO A 132 -7.90 4.62 19.42
N THR A 133 -7.78 3.30 19.40
CA THR A 133 -6.79 2.56 20.21
C THR A 133 -5.84 1.70 19.37
N VAL A 134 -4.71 1.32 19.97
CA VAL A 134 -3.75 0.39 19.36
C VAL A 134 -4.38 -0.96 19.01
N PRO A 135 -5.15 -1.64 19.89
CA PRO A 135 -5.76 -2.93 19.54
C PRO A 135 -6.74 -2.84 18.37
N GLU A 136 -7.55 -1.78 18.32
CA GLU A 136 -8.48 -1.55 17.20
C GLU A 136 -7.72 -1.27 15.90
N THR A 137 -6.62 -0.52 16.00
CA THR A 137 -5.76 -0.22 14.85
C THR A 137 -5.11 -1.48 14.29
N LEU A 138 -4.59 -2.36 15.15
CA LEU A 138 -4.05 -3.65 14.74
C LEU A 138 -5.12 -4.53 14.09
N ALA A 139 -6.31 -4.62 14.70
CA ALA A 139 -7.42 -5.40 14.16
C ALA A 139 -7.87 -4.86 12.78
N ALA A 140 -7.89 -3.54 12.62
CA ALA A 140 -8.16 -2.88 11.34
C ALA A 140 -7.11 -3.26 10.28
N ILE A 141 -5.82 -3.12 10.57
CA ILE A 141 -4.73 -3.48 9.65
C ILE A 141 -4.82 -4.96 9.24
N GLU A 142 -5.06 -5.87 10.20
CA GLU A 142 -5.24 -7.29 9.91
C GLU A 142 -6.47 -7.56 9.03
N GLN A 143 -7.59 -6.89 9.31
CA GLN A 143 -8.81 -7.03 8.51
C GLN A 143 -8.59 -6.56 7.06
N ALA A 144 -7.87 -5.44 6.87
CA ALA A 144 -7.50 -4.94 5.55
C ALA A 144 -6.61 -5.96 4.82
N THR A 145 -5.58 -6.46 5.50
CA THR A 145 -4.63 -7.45 4.94
C THR A 145 -5.37 -8.71 4.48
N ARG A 146 -6.23 -9.28 5.34
CA ARG A 146 -7.04 -10.47 4.96
C ARG A 146 -8.05 -10.19 3.85
N ALA A 147 -8.55 -8.96 3.74
CA ALA A 147 -9.48 -8.59 2.67
C ALA A 147 -8.78 -8.49 1.31
N ILE A 148 -7.50 -8.09 1.28
CA ILE A 148 -6.71 -8.06 0.05
C ILE A 148 -6.45 -9.49 -0.44
N GLY A 149 -5.99 -10.37 0.45
CA GLY A 149 -5.58 -11.73 0.09
C GLY A 149 -6.68 -12.78 -0.11
N ARG A 150 -7.96 -12.44 0.15
CA ARG A 150 -9.08 -13.40 0.04
C ARG A 150 -9.49 -13.79 -1.38
N ASP A 151 -8.97 -13.11 -2.40
CA ASP A 151 -9.32 -13.33 -3.83
C ASP A 151 -8.17 -13.96 -4.64
N ARG A 152 -7.19 -14.58 -3.97
CA ARG A 152 -6.10 -15.34 -4.62
C ARG A 152 -6.55 -16.70 -5.13
#